data_AF-A0A1I0XYM9-F1
#
_entry.id   AF-A0A1I0XYM9-F1
#
_cell.length_a   1.000
_cell.length_b   1.000
_cell.length_c   1.000
_cell.angle_alpha   90.00
_cell.angle_beta   90.00
_cell.angle_gamma   90.00
#
_symmetry.space_group_name_H-M   'P 1'
#
loop_
_entity.id
_entity.type
_entity.pdbx_description
1 polymer ?
#
loop_
_entity_poly.entity_id
_entity_poly.type
_entity_poly.pdbx_seq_one_letter_code
_entity_poly.pdbx_strand_id
1 'polypeptide(L)'
;MRPQRFLIPSLLLVLLASCQTMTPEERRAADQQTCASYGFKARTDGMARCQLDLELDRRARLRSLSAYDDPFYWHGPAFVGRHGFYRY
;
A
#
# COMPACT_ATOMS: atom_id res chain seq x y z
N MET A 1 20.74 16.25 -36.58
CA MET A 1 20.71 15.85 -35.15
C MET A 1 20.10 14.45 -35.06
N ARG A 2 20.78 13.45 -34.47
CA ARG A 2 20.29 12.06 -34.42
C ARG A 2 19.12 11.94 -33.43
N PRO A 3 17.90 11.56 -33.86
CA PRO A 3 16.71 11.51 -33.01
C PRO A 3 16.84 10.50 -31.86
N GLN A 4 17.73 9.53 -31.99
CA GLN A 4 18.09 8.56 -30.94
C GLN A 4 18.51 9.20 -29.61
N ARG A 5 19.10 10.41 -29.64
CA ARG A 5 19.56 11.08 -28.41
C ARG A 5 18.41 11.53 -27.50
N PHE A 6 17.21 11.69 -28.05
CA PHE A 6 16.02 12.10 -27.29
C PHE A 6 15.13 10.91 -26.88
N LEU A 7 15.26 9.76 -27.53
CA LEU A 7 14.46 8.57 -27.23
C LEU A 7 14.84 7.92 -25.89
N ILE A 8 16.13 7.86 -25.57
CA ILE A 8 16.64 7.25 -24.34
C ILE A 8 16.14 7.96 -23.07
N PRO A 9 16.27 9.30 -22.91
CA PRO A 9 15.77 9.97 -21.71
C PRO A 9 14.23 9.93 -21.62
N SER A 10 13.53 9.97 -22.76
CA SER A 10 12.07 9.88 -22.80
C SER A 10 11.55 8.53 -22.30
N LEU A 11 12.20 7.43 -22.73
CA LEU A 11 11.87 6.09 -22.25
C LEU A 11 12.10 5.95 -20.73
N LEU A 12 13.17 6.55 -20.22
CA LEU A 12 13.45 6.54 -18.78
C LEU A 12 12.32 7.24 -17.99
N LEU A 13 11.87 8.41 -18.45
CA LEU A 13 10.79 9.15 -17.80
C LEU A 13 9.47 8.35 -17.76
N VAL A 14 9.14 7.62 -18.83
CA VAL A 14 7.95 6.74 -18.86
C VAL A 14 8.07 5.59 -17.85
N LEU A 15 9.26 5.00 -17.71
CA LEU A 15 9.51 3.93 -16.74
C LEU A 15 9.37 4.45 -15.30
N LEU A 16 9.91 5.62 -14.97
CA LEU A 16 9.75 6.20 -13.62
C LEU A 16 8.29 6.59 -13.33
N ALA A 17 7.53 7.04 -14.34
CA ALA A 17 6.11 7.37 -14.19
C ALA A 17 5.21 6.13 -14.03
N SER A 18 5.70 4.93 -14.35
CA SER A 18 4.94 3.67 -14.23
C SER A 18 4.82 3.14 -12.79
N CYS A 19 5.32 3.89 -11.80
CA CYS A 19 4.98 3.63 -10.40
C CYS A 19 3.47 3.89 -10.22
N GLN A 20 2.66 2.84 -10.40
CA GLN A 20 1.20 2.87 -10.38
C GLN A 20 0.69 3.33 -9.01
N THR A 21 0.58 4.63 -8.85
CA THR A 21 -0.11 5.26 -7.72
C THR A 21 -1.61 5.14 -7.99
N MET A 22 -2.19 3.98 -7.64
CA MET A 22 -3.64 3.80 -7.61
C MET A 22 -4.28 5.01 -6.93
N THR A 23 -5.14 5.71 -7.66
CA THR A 23 -5.79 6.94 -7.16
C THR A 23 -6.65 6.61 -5.93
N PRO A 24 -6.89 7.55 -5.02
CA PRO A 24 -7.68 7.27 -3.82
C PRO A 24 -9.10 6.78 -4.14
N GLU A 25 -9.70 7.24 -5.25
CA GLU A 25 -11.04 6.79 -5.65
C GLU A 25 -11.04 5.40 -6.28
N GLU A 26 -10.06 5.08 -7.13
CA GLU A 26 -9.91 3.72 -7.67
C GLU A 26 -9.65 2.70 -6.55
N ARG A 27 -8.87 3.08 -5.53
CA ARG A 27 -8.66 2.23 -4.35
C ARG A 27 -9.97 1.95 -3.62
N ARG A 28 -10.80 2.96 -3.40
CA ARG A 28 -12.12 2.75 -2.75
C ARG A 28 -13.01 1.84 -3.59
N ALA A 29 -13.02 1.98 -4.91
CA ALA A 29 -13.79 1.10 -5.78
C ALA A 29 -13.30 -0.35 -5.71
N ALA A 30 -11.97 -0.58 -5.67
CA ALA A 30 -11.39 -1.90 -5.50
C ALA A 30 -11.69 -2.50 -4.11
N ASP A 31 -11.61 -1.69 -3.05
CA ASP A 31 -11.92 -2.12 -1.68
C ASP A 31 -13.42 -2.48 -1.56
N GLN A 32 -14.31 -1.71 -2.21
CA GLN A 32 -15.73 -2.03 -2.30
C GLN A 32 -16.01 -3.35 -3.02
N GLN A 33 -15.34 -3.62 -4.14
CA GLN A 33 -15.46 -4.89 -4.88
C GLN A 33 -14.97 -6.07 -4.03
N THR A 34 -13.88 -5.88 -3.29
CA THR A 34 -13.33 -6.89 -2.37
C THR A 34 -14.31 -7.19 -1.23
N CYS A 35 -14.86 -6.16 -0.59
CA CYS A 35 -15.86 -6.35 0.46
C CYS A 35 -17.17 -6.96 -0.09
N ALA A 36 -17.55 -6.62 -1.32
CA ALA A 36 -18.71 -7.24 -1.97
C ALA A 36 -18.49 -8.75 -2.22
N SER A 37 -17.27 -9.17 -2.55
CA SER A 37 -16.95 -10.60 -2.74
C SER A 37 -17.00 -11.39 -1.43
N TYR A 38 -16.75 -10.75 -0.28
CA TYR A 38 -16.98 -11.32 1.04
C TYR A 38 -18.46 -11.36 1.47
N GLY A 39 -19.36 -10.81 0.66
CA GLY A 39 -20.81 -10.82 0.90
C GLY A 39 -21.36 -9.59 1.61
N PHE A 40 -20.56 -8.54 1.81
CA PHE A 40 -21.06 -7.29 2.38
C PHE A 40 -21.94 -6.55 1.38
N LYS A 41 -23.10 -6.07 1.84
CA LYS A 41 -24.02 -5.26 1.01
C LYS A 41 -23.53 -3.82 0.93
N ALA A 42 -23.58 -3.23 -0.25
CA ALA A 42 -23.24 -1.83 -0.46
C ALA A 42 -24.11 -0.89 0.41
N ARG A 43 -23.54 0.24 0.83
CA ARG A 43 -24.20 1.26 1.68
C ARG A 43 -24.71 0.72 3.02
N THR A 44 -23.93 -0.15 3.66
CA THR A 44 -24.20 -0.65 5.02
C THR A 44 -23.00 -0.37 5.93
N ASP A 45 -23.24 -0.36 7.23
CA ASP A 45 -22.16 -0.21 8.22
C ASP A 45 -21.14 -1.35 8.12
N GLY A 46 -21.57 -2.57 7.76
CA GLY A 46 -20.67 -3.70 7.51
C GLY A 46 -19.72 -3.46 6.34
N MET A 47 -20.21 -2.85 5.26
CA MET A 47 -19.38 -2.45 4.12
C MET A 47 -18.37 -1.35 4.48
N ALA A 48 -18.77 -0.37 5.30
CA ALA A 48 -17.86 0.66 5.78
C ALA A 48 -16.78 0.10 6.71
N ARG A 49 -17.16 -0.85 7.58
CA ARG A 49 -16.24 -1.55 8.49
C ARG A 49 -15.20 -2.36 7.71
N CYS A 50 -15.63 -3.17 6.74
CA CYS A 50 -14.73 -3.97 5.92
C CYS A 50 -13.71 -3.11 5.17
N GLN A 51 -14.14 -2.01 4.54
CA GLN A 51 -13.22 -1.07 3.86
C GLN A 51 -12.22 -0.43 4.82
N LEU A 52 -12.68 -0.05 6.02
CA LEU A 52 -11.82 0.50 7.06
C LEU A 52 -10.77 -0.53 7.50
N ASP A 53 -11.15 -1.78 7.69
CA ASP A 53 -10.24 -2.85 8.11
C ASP A 53 -9.15 -3.10 7.05
N LEU A 54 -9.50 -3.12 5.76
CA LEU A 54 -8.53 -3.25 4.67
C LEU A 54 -7.52 -2.09 4.63
N GLU A 55 -7.99 -0.86 4.85
CA GLU A 55 -7.12 0.31 4.90
C GLU A 55 -6.19 0.28 6.13
N LEU A 56 -6.69 -0.17 7.28
CA LEU A 56 -5.89 -0.32 8.50
C LEU A 56 -4.80 -1.40 8.35
N ASP A 57 -5.12 -2.54 7.73
CA ASP A 57 -4.16 -3.61 7.43
C ASP A 57 -3.05 -3.12 6.51
N ARG A 58 -3.42 -2.43 5.42
CA ARG A 58 -2.47 -1.81 4.49
C ARG A 58 -1.53 -0.83 5.19
N ARG A 59 -2.07 0.01 6.09
CA ARG A 59 -1.26 0.92 6.92
C ARG A 59 -0.36 0.18 7.90
N ALA A 60 -0.85 -0.91 8.50
CA ALA A 60 -0.03 -1.75 9.38
C ALA A 60 1.17 -2.33 8.63
N ARG A 61 0.96 -2.81 7.40
CA ARG A 61 2.04 -3.28 6.53
C ARG A 61 3.05 -2.19 6.17
N LEU A 62 2.59 -0.96 5.92
CA LEU A 62 3.50 0.17 5.67
C LEU A 62 4.34 0.51 6.90
N ARG A 63 3.73 0.51 8.10
CA ARG A 63 4.46 0.71 9.35
C ARG A 63 5.47 -0.40 9.61
N SER A 64 5.14 -1.66 9.32
CA SER A 64 6.07 -2.78 9.51
C SER A 64 7.28 -2.70 8.57
N LEU A 65 7.09 -2.23 7.34
CA LEU A 65 8.21 -1.99 6.42
C LEU A 65 9.11 -0.86 6.93
N SER A 66 8.53 0.24 7.40
CA SER A 66 9.30 1.35 7.97
C SER A 66 10.08 0.97 9.23
N ALA A 67 9.55 0.04 10.04
CA ALA A 67 10.24 -0.48 11.22
C ALA A 67 11.47 -1.35 10.85
N TYR A 68 11.48 -1.98 9.68
CA TYR A 68 12.60 -2.81 9.21
C TYR A 68 13.82 -1.96 8.78
N ASP A 69 13.56 -0.76 8.24
CA ASP A 69 14.60 0.19 7.83
C ASP A 69 15.13 1.07 8.99
N ASP A 70 14.64 0.86 10.21
CA ASP A 70 15.09 1.61 11.37
C ASP A 70 16.50 1.15 11.81
N PRO A 71 17.50 2.05 11.96
CA PRO A 71 18.86 1.69 12.38
C PRO A 71 18.93 1.01 13.75
N PHE A 72 17.96 1.23 14.64
CA PHE A 72 17.87 0.52 15.91
C PHE A 72 17.48 -0.95 15.72
N TYR A 73 16.84 -1.32 14.61
CA TYR A 73 16.48 -2.72 14.31
C TYR A 73 17.72 -3.58 14.00
N TRP A 74 18.76 -3.00 13.38
CA TRP A 74 19.99 -3.71 13.01
C TRP A 74 21.16 -3.51 13.98
N HIS A 75 21.20 -2.42 14.76
CA HIS A 75 22.38 -2.04 15.56
C HIS A 75 22.06 -1.65 17.01
N GLY A 76 20.79 -1.58 17.40
CA GLY A 76 20.37 -1.17 18.74
C GLY A 76 20.02 -2.37 19.64
N PRO A 77 20.01 -2.19 20.97
CA PRO A 77 19.38 -3.17 21.85
C PRO A 77 17.90 -3.28 21.46
N ALA A 78 17.46 -4.50 21.11
CA ALA A 78 16.09 -4.76 20.70
C ALA A 78 15.13 -4.44 21.86
N PHE A 79 14.53 -3.25 21.83
CA PHE A 79 13.37 -2.97 22.65
C PHE A 79 12.19 -3.65 21.97
N VAL A 80 11.74 -4.78 22.52
CA VAL A 80 10.47 -5.38 22.11
C VAL A 80 9.35 -4.45 22.57
N GLY A 81 9.06 -3.42 21.78
CA GLY A 81 7.77 -2.78 21.81
C GLY A 81 6.74 -3.88 21.57
N ARG A 82 5.69 -3.92 22.39
CA ARG A 82 4.57 -4.87 22.27
C ARG A 82 3.87 -4.65 20.92
N HIS A 83 4.47 -5.13 19.84
CA HIS A 83 3.82 -5.29 18.56
C HIS A 83 3.09 -6.62 18.66
N GLY A 84 1.80 -6.53 18.96
CA GLY A 84 0.89 -7.66 18.83
C GLY A 84 1.00 -8.20 17.41
N PHE A 85 1.63 -9.37 17.28
CA PHE A 85 1.57 -10.18 16.09
C PHE A 85 0.08 -10.43 15.78
N TYR A 86 -0.46 -9.76 14.77
CA TYR A 86 -1.77 -10.11 14.22
C TYR A 86 -1.62 -11.44 13.49
N ARG A 87 -1.93 -12.50 14.24
CA ARG A 87 -2.06 -13.87 13.78
C ARG A 87 -3.46 -14.02 13.18
N TYR A 88 -3.53 -14.33 11.88
CA TYR A 88 -4.67 -15.01 11.27
C TYR A 88 -4.16 -16.32 10.71
#